data_AF-A0A564XZJ1-F1
#
_entry.id   AF-A0A564XZJ1-F1
#
_cell.length_a   1.000
_cell.length_b   1.000
_cell.length_c   1.000
_cell.angle_alpha   90.00
_cell.angle_beta   90.00
_cell.angle_gamma   90.00
#
_symmetry.space_group_name_H-M   'P 1'
#
loop_
_entity.id
_entity.type
_entity.pdbx_description
1 polymer ?
#
loop_
_entity_poly.entity_id
_entity_poly.type
_entity_poly.pdbx_seq_one_letter_code
_entity_poly.pdbx_strand_id
1 'polypeptide(L)'
;MNSVVKEGYIEIWSDDNKSFRPIYAKLYSNGDFQWQEAADSPYPIRSVDIKAVSAFLAFGAVLNQVPRKPQSFTESDVDRSFGIPHESSRDTVVTFFRCINKAEMGTWMECVNKLLFDNVGSGQPEIVSQNVSAVSAGPYNSYGPSYSSYPQPPPNAGPPPLPGSVGGK
;
A
#
# COMPACT_ATOMS: atom_id res chain seq x y z
N MET A 1 0.39 19.25 -22.10
CA MET A 1 -0.37 20.01 -21.08
C MET A 1 -0.47 19.12 -19.85
N ASN A 2 -0.44 19.67 -18.64
CA ASN A 2 -0.68 18.89 -17.42
C ASN A 2 -2.19 18.83 -17.20
N SER A 3 -2.77 17.63 -17.28
CA SER A 3 -4.19 17.42 -17.00
C SER A 3 -4.37 17.03 -15.55
N VAL A 4 -5.43 17.49 -14.90
CA VAL A 4 -5.86 16.92 -13.61
C VAL A 4 -6.31 15.48 -13.87
N VAL A 5 -5.77 14.51 -13.12
CA VAL A 5 -6.19 13.10 -13.19
C VAL A 5 -7.17 12.74 -12.07
N LYS A 6 -7.14 13.48 -10.96
CA LYS A 6 -8.15 13.44 -9.90
C LYS A 6 -8.12 14.74 -9.10
N GLU A 7 -9.29 15.25 -8.74
CA GLU A 7 -9.45 16.36 -7.81
C GLU A 7 -10.69 16.18 -6.93
N GLY A 8 -10.75 16.89 -5.80
CA GLY A 8 -11.86 16.82 -4.86
C GLY A 8 -11.54 17.39 -3.49
N TYR A 9 -12.58 17.46 -2.64
CA TYR A 9 -12.42 17.84 -1.24
C TYR A 9 -11.94 16.65 -0.39
N ILE A 10 -10.86 16.87 0.36
CA ILE A 10 -10.35 15.97 1.39
C ILE A 10 -10.09 16.79 2.66
N GLU A 11 -9.75 16.15 3.77
CA GLU A 11 -9.34 16.85 4.99
C GLU A 11 -7.82 16.85 5.15
N ILE A 12 -7.26 17.94 5.68
CA ILE A 12 -5.86 18.09 6.07
C ILE A 12 -5.76 18.20 7.61
N TRP A 13 -4.74 17.58 8.20
CA TRP A 13 -4.41 17.79 9.61
C TRP A 13 -3.77 19.17 9.83
N SER A 14 -4.31 19.95 10.76
CA SER A 14 -3.65 21.14 11.30
C SER A 14 -3.04 20.79 12.65
N ASP A 15 -1.72 20.95 12.79
CA ASP A 15 -1.07 20.67 14.07
C ASP A 15 -1.33 21.76 15.11
N ASP A 16 -1.60 22.99 14.69
CA ASP A 16 -1.93 24.14 15.54
C ASP A 16 -3.28 23.94 16.25
N ASN A 17 -4.29 23.53 15.48
CA ASN A 17 -5.67 23.33 15.95
C ASN A 17 -5.95 21.89 16.43
N LYS A 18 -4.96 20.98 16.31
CA LYS A 18 -5.07 19.53 16.58
C LYS A 18 -6.33 18.89 15.96
N SER A 19 -6.66 19.29 14.74
CA SER A 19 -7.92 18.97 14.08
C SER A 19 -7.77 18.79 12.57
N PHE A 20 -8.75 18.11 11.97
CA PHE A 20 -8.91 18.03 10.53
C PHE A 20 -9.77 19.20 10.03
N ARG A 21 -9.37 19.80 8.91
CA ARG A 21 -10.16 20.81 8.18
C ARG A 21 -10.28 20.44 6.70
N PRO A 22 -11.37 20.78 6.00
CA PRO A 22 -11.47 20.58 4.57
C PRO A 22 -10.44 21.42 3.80
N ILE A 23 -9.98 20.88 2.69
CA ILE A 23 -9.20 21.52 1.62
C ILE A 23 -9.63 20.93 0.29
N TYR A 24 -9.31 21.62 -0.81
CA TYR A 24 -9.41 21.06 -2.15
C TYR A 24 -8.05 20.55 -2.61
N ALA A 25 -7.98 19.31 -3.09
CA ALA A 25 -6.77 18.69 -3.60
C ALA A 25 -6.88 18.38 -5.10
N LYS A 26 -5.75 18.46 -5.82
CA LYS A 26 -5.61 18.21 -7.26
C LYS A 26 -4.35 17.38 -7.51
N LEU A 27 -4.48 16.23 -8.17
CA LEU A 27 -3.36 15.42 -8.66
C LEU A 27 -3.27 15.58 -10.18
N TYR A 28 -2.10 15.95 -10.67
CA TYR A 28 -1.82 16.23 -12.08
C TYR A 28 -1.06 15.09 -12.76
N SER A 29 -1.27 14.94 -14.07
CA SER A 29 -0.69 13.88 -14.92
C SER A 29 0.84 13.85 -14.97
N ASN A 30 1.52 14.93 -14.57
CA ASN A 30 2.97 14.98 -14.48
C ASN A 30 3.52 14.37 -13.18
N GLY A 31 2.74 14.32 -12.10
CA GLY A 31 3.19 13.88 -10.77
C GLY A 31 2.90 14.88 -9.64
N ASP A 32 2.59 16.15 -9.95
CA ASP A 32 2.27 17.16 -8.93
C ASP A 32 0.97 16.80 -8.18
N PHE A 33 1.05 16.68 -6.86
CA PHE A 33 -0.09 16.75 -5.95
C PHE A 33 -0.13 18.12 -5.29
N GLN A 34 -1.21 18.85 -5.51
CA GLN A 34 -1.45 20.19 -5.01
C GLN A 34 -2.64 20.22 -4.06
N TRP A 35 -2.59 21.11 -3.08
CA TRP A 35 -3.75 21.42 -2.25
C TRP A 35 -3.91 22.92 -2.01
N GLN A 36 -5.16 23.33 -1.87
CA GLN A 36 -5.62 24.72 -1.76
C GLN A 36 -6.83 24.81 -0.83
N GLU A 37 -7.18 26.00 -0.35
CA GLU A 37 -8.24 26.18 0.66
C GLU A 37 -9.63 25.83 0.11
N ALA A 38 -9.94 26.31 -1.10
CA ALA A 38 -11.15 26.03 -1.85
C ALA A 38 -10.81 25.77 -3.33
N ALA A 39 -11.74 25.16 -4.09
CA ALA A 39 -11.49 24.77 -5.49
C ALA A 39 -11.10 25.94 -6.43
N ASP A 40 -11.59 27.14 -6.10
CA ASP A 40 -11.45 28.42 -6.77
C ASP A 40 -10.27 29.28 -6.27
N SER A 41 -9.56 28.86 -5.21
CA SER A 41 -8.39 29.61 -4.72
C SER A 41 -7.34 29.82 -5.84
N PRO A 42 -6.79 31.03 -6.00
CA PRO A 42 -5.95 31.38 -7.16
C PRO A 42 -4.56 30.74 -7.13
N TYR A 43 -4.10 30.27 -5.97
CA TYR A 43 -2.79 29.65 -5.77
C TYR A 43 -2.91 28.42 -4.84
N PRO A 44 -2.09 27.37 -5.03
CA PRO A 44 -2.00 26.28 -4.08
C PRO A 44 -1.26 26.69 -2.80
N ILE A 45 -1.65 26.11 -1.67
CA ILE A 45 -0.91 26.16 -0.39
C ILE A 45 0.45 25.48 -0.55
N ARG A 46 0.50 24.38 -1.33
CA ARG A 46 1.73 23.65 -1.67
C ARG A 46 1.51 22.78 -2.91
N SER A 47 2.59 22.53 -3.66
CA SER A 47 2.75 21.44 -4.63
C SER A 47 3.82 20.48 -4.12
N VAL A 48 3.66 19.18 -4.35
CA VAL A 48 4.68 18.14 -4.10
C VAL A 48 4.69 17.19 -5.30
N ASP A 49 5.87 16.92 -5.86
CA ASP A 49 6.01 15.85 -6.86
C ASP A 49 5.96 14.48 -6.16
N ILE A 50 4.86 13.77 -6.39
CA ILE A 50 4.61 12.43 -5.87
C ILE A 50 5.62 11.41 -6.38
N LYS A 51 6.24 11.64 -7.55
CA LYS A 51 7.29 10.75 -8.07
C LYS A 51 8.56 10.86 -7.24
N ALA A 52 9.01 12.07 -6.92
CA ALA A 52 10.15 12.31 -6.05
C ALA A 52 9.95 11.77 -4.61
N VAL A 53 8.77 11.93 -4.02
CA VAL A 53 8.49 11.48 -2.63
C VAL A 53 7.92 10.06 -2.52
N SER A 54 7.77 9.36 -3.65
CA SER A 54 7.12 8.04 -3.77
C SER A 54 7.57 7.00 -2.74
N ALA A 55 8.88 6.89 -2.51
CA ALA A 55 9.48 5.94 -1.57
C ALA A 55 9.16 6.19 -0.08
N PHE A 56 8.53 7.33 0.24
CA PHE A 56 8.20 7.76 1.61
C PHE A 56 6.69 8.02 1.80
N LEU A 57 5.85 7.77 0.79
CA LEU A 57 4.39 7.86 0.92
C LEU A 57 3.89 6.86 1.95
N ALA A 58 3.05 7.32 2.88
CA ALA A 58 2.51 6.48 3.95
C ALA A 58 0.98 6.36 3.83
N PHE A 59 0.46 5.13 3.85
CA PHE A 59 -0.97 4.84 3.82
C PHE A 59 -1.27 3.51 4.49
N GLY A 60 -2.50 3.33 4.99
CA GLY A 60 -2.92 2.13 5.71
C GLY A 60 -1.98 1.79 6.87
N ALA A 61 -1.56 0.52 6.98
CA ALA A 61 -0.69 0.06 8.06
C ALA A 61 0.67 0.81 8.17
N VAL A 62 1.20 1.35 7.07
CA VAL A 62 2.44 2.16 7.07
C VAL A 62 2.23 3.47 7.85
N LEU A 63 1.02 4.05 7.80
CA LEU A 63 0.68 5.29 8.48
C LEU A 63 0.88 5.20 10.00
N ASN A 64 0.71 4.01 10.59
CA ASN A 64 0.94 3.75 12.02
C ASN A 64 2.43 3.79 12.43
N GLN A 65 3.36 3.75 11.47
CA GLN A 65 4.81 3.79 11.72
C GLN A 65 5.40 5.21 11.50
N VAL A 66 4.60 6.17 11.01
CA VAL A 66 5.08 7.51 10.67
C VAL A 66 5.33 8.34 11.94
N PRO A 67 6.52 8.94 12.12
CA PRO A 67 6.78 9.88 13.20
C PRO A 67 5.78 11.04 13.21
N ARG A 68 5.38 11.50 14.40
CA ARG A 68 4.40 12.58 14.59
C ARG A 68 3.00 12.30 13.97
N LYS A 69 2.62 11.04 13.78
CA LYS A 69 1.22 10.66 13.46
C LYS A 69 0.25 11.36 14.44
N PRO A 70 -0.81 12.04 13.96
CA PRO A 70 -1.86 12.59 14.81
C PRO A 70 -2.41 11.56 15.80
N GLN A 71 -2.40 11.89 17.09
CA GLN A 71 -2.95 11.02 18.15
C GLN A 71 -4.47 10.81 18.00
N SER A 72 -5.16 11.76 17.36
CA SER A 72 -6.60 11.71 17.06
C SER A 72 -6.98 10.71 15.95
N PHE A 73 -6.03 10.02 15.32
CA PHE A 73 -6.33 8.99 14.32
C PHE A 73 -6.76 7.66 14.98
N THR A 74 -8.05 7.34 14.86
CA THR A 74 -8.56 5.98 15.13
C THR A 74 -8.11 5.00 14.05
N GLU A 75 -8.21 3.69 14.28
CA GLU A 75 -7.93 2.68 13.24
C GLU A 75 -8.83 2.87 11.99
N SER A 76 -10.11 3.20 12.22
CA SER A 76 -11.07 3.54 11.17
C SER A 76 -10.71 4.81 10.39
N ASP A 77 -9.88 5.69 10.93
CA ASP A 77 -9.30 6.81 10.18
C ASP A 77 -8.07 6.41 9.38
N VAL A 78 -7.18 5.59 9.94
CA VAL A 78 -5.96 5.11 9.27
C VAL A 78 -6.29 4.42 7.93
N ASP A 79 -7.40 3.68 7.90
CA ASP A 79 -7.91 2.97 6.72
C ASP A 79 -8.42 3.90 5.59
N ARG A 80 -8.59 5.20 5.87
CA ARG A 80 -9.04 6.24 4.93
C ARG A 80 -8.08 7.44 4.86
N SER A 81 -6.84 7.29 5.32
CA SER A 81 -5.88 8.40 5.48
C SER A 81 -4.50 8.08 4.92
N PHE A 82 -3.76 9.14 4.58
CA PHE A 82 -2.43 9.07 4.01
C PHE A 82 -1.54 10.22 4.49
N GLY A 83 -0.22 10.03 4.39
CA GLY A 83 0.80 11.03 4.66
C GLY A 83 1.65 11.29 3.42
N ILE A 84 1.74 12.55 3.00
CA ILE A 84 2.66 12.99 1.94
C ILE A 84 3.84 13.72 2.61
N PRO A 85 5.08 13.22 2.48
CA PRO A 85 6.29 13.96 2.82
C PRO A 85 6.49 15.12 1.84
N HIS A 86 7.00 16.25 2.32
CA HIS A 86 7.24 17.43 1.47
C HIS A 86 8.48 17.30 0.57
N GLU A 87 9.45 16.48 0.99
CA GLU A 87 10.72 16.25 0.30
C GLU A 87 11.11 14.77 0.38
N SER A 88 12.05 14.32 -0.48
CA SER A 88 12.57 12.95 -0.49
C SER A 88 13.62 12.70 0.61
N SER A 89 13.38 13.19 1.82
CA SER A 89 14.29 13.13 2.98
C SER A 89 13.59 12.51 4.20
N ARG A 90 14.34 11.89 5.12
CA ARG A 90 13.75 11.20 6.30
C ARG A 90 13.23 12.16 7.37
N ASP A 91 13.80 13.36 7.42
CA ASP A 91 13.53 14.38 8.43
C ASP A 91 12.50 15.43 7.97
N THR A 92 11.96 15.27 6.76
CA THR A 92 10.94 16.14 6.16
C THR A 92 9.68 16.25 7.02
N VAL A 93 8.96 17.36 6.85
CA VAL A 93 7.57 17.46 7.30
C VAL A 93 6.70 16.50 6.46
N VAL A 94 5.83 15.76 7.12
CA VAL A 94 4.76 14.96 6.50
C VAL A 94 3.43 15.67 6.76
N THR A 95 2.67 15.96 5.71
CA THR A 95 1.27 16.39 5.85
C THR A 95 0.36 15.17 5.80
N PHE A 96 -0.48 15.04 6.83
CA PHE A 96 -1.49 13.99 6.91
C PHE A 96 -2.82 14.47 6.34
N PHE A 97 -3.43 13.61 5.53
CA PHE A 97 -4.71 13.82 4.86
C PHE A 97 -5.68 12.70 5.20
N ARG A 98 -6.98 13.00 5.21
CA ARG A 98 -8.07 12.05 5.43
C ARG A 98 -9.13 12.20 4.34
N CYS A 99 -9.50 11.08 3.72
CA CYS A 99 -10.63 11.01 2.79
C CYS A 99 -11.94 10.76 3.54
N ILE A 100 -13.06 11.16 2.93
CA ILE A 100 -14.41 10.93 3.48
C ILE A 100 -14.67 9.45 3.81
N ASN A 101 -14.15 8.52 3.00
CA ASN A 101 -14.25 7.07 3.23
C ASN A 101 -13.08 6.30 2.58
N LYS A 102 -13.01 4.99 2.86
CA LYS A 102 -11.98 4.06 2.36
C LYS A 102 -12.01 3.85 0.83
N ALA A 103 -13.18 3.94 0.19
CA ALA A 103 -13.28 3.81 -1.26
C ALA A 103 -12.66 5.03 -1.97
N GLU A 104 -12.90 6.24 -1.46
CA GLU A 104 -12.30 7.46 -1.99
C GLU A 104 -10.78 7.51 -1.76
N MET A 105 -10.31 7.05 -0.59
CA MET A 105 -8.88 6.77 -0.37
C MET A 105 -8.32 5.78 -1.40
N GLY A 106 -9.07 4.72 -1.73
CA GLY A 106 -8.73 3.79 -2.80
C GLY A 106 -8.55 4.47 -4.16
N THR A 107 -9.46 5.35 -4.58
CA THR A 107 -9.34 6.03 -5.89
C THR A 107 -8.15 7.00 -5.93
N TRP A 108 -7.85 7.72 -4.84
CA TRP A 108 -6.63 8.55 -4.76
C TRP A 108 -5.36 7.70 -4.93
N MET A 109 -5.26 6.56 -4.22
CA MET A 109 -4.09 5.68 -4.33
C MET A 109 -4.01 4.97 -5.68
N GLU A 110 -5.13 4.64 -6.32
CA GLU A 110 -5.14 4.09 -7.69
C GLU A 110 -4.56 5.10 -8.70
N CYS A 111 -4.97 6.37 -8.62
CA CYS A 111 -4.42 7.43 -9.47
C CYS A 111 -2.91 7.64 -9.21
N VAL A 112 -2.47 7.64 -7.95
CA VAL A 112 -1.04 7.72 -7.59
C VAL A 112 -0.26 6.53 -8.16
N ASN A 113 -0.74 5.30 -7.93
CA ASN A 113 -0.09 4.08 -8.43
C ASN A 113 0.00 4.07 -9.96
N LYS A 114 -1.02 4.53 -10.67
CA LYS A 114 -0.96 4.72 -12.13
C LYS A 114 0.16 5.72 -12.51
N LEU A 115 0.24 6.89 -11.89
CA LEU A 115 1.30 7.85 -12.20
C LEU A 115 2.73 7.36 -11.89
N LEU A 116 2.88 6.48 -10.90
CA LEU A 116 4.17 5.88 -10.52
C LEU A 116 4.56 4.69 -11.39
N PHE A 117 3.62 3.81 -11.75
CA PHE A 117 3.92 2.51 -12.37
C PHE A 117 3.51 2.39 -13.85
N ASP A 118 2.57 3.19 -14.36
CA ASP A 118 2.18 3.18 -15.79
C ASP A 118 3.31 3.75 -16.68
N ASN A 119 4.16 4.64 -16.12
CA ASN A 119 5.40 5.10 -16.75
C ASN A 119 6.55 4.06 -16.67
N VAL A 120 6.41 2.97 -15.90
CA VAL A 120 7.35 1.83 -15.92
C VAL A 120 6.96 0.93 -17.09
N GLY A 121 7.06 1.50 -18.29
CA GLY A 121 6.36 1.02 -19.48
C GLY A 121 6.71 -0.41 -19.87
N SER A 122 5.68 -1.25 -20.00
CA SER A 122 5.69 -2.58 -20.64
C SER A 122 6.88 -3.48 -20.26
N GLY A 123 7.36 -3.35 -19.03
CA GLY A 123 8.53 -4.03 -18.48
C GLY A 123 8.19 -5.09 -17.43
N GLN A 124 6.97 -5.65 -17.48
CA GLN A 124 6.65 -6.86 -16.72
C GLN A 124 7.67 -7.94 -17.12
N PRO A 125 8.46 -8.52 -16.19
CA PRO A 125 9.18 -9.73 -16.49
C PRO A 125 8.12 -10.79 -16.81
N GLU A 126 8.06 -11.22 -18.07
CA GLU A 126 7.12 -12.26 -18.47
C GLU A 126 7.37 -13.49 -17.60
N ILE A 127 6.39 -13.79 -16.73
CA ILE A 127 6.28 -15.10 -16.10
C ILE A 127 5.93 -16.04 -17.24
N VAL A 128 6.96 -16.51 -17.94
CA VAL A 128 6.84 -17.53 -18.97
C VAL A 128 6.28 -18.76 -18.28
N SER A 129 4.97 -18.94 -18.40
CA SER A 129 4.28 -20.15 -18.00
C SER A 129 4.90 -21.31 -18.76
N GLN A 130 5.88 -21.97 -18.14
CA GLN A 130 6.44 -23.20 -18.65
C GLN A 130 5.32 -24.21 -18.72
N ASN A 131 4.79 -24.40 -19.93
CA ASN A 131 3.78 -25.39 -20.25
C ASN A 131 4.43 -26.78 -20.17
N VAL A 132 4.63 -27.25 -18.93
CA VAL A 132 5.06 -28.60 -18.61
C VAL A 132 3.92 -29.55 -18.98
N SER A 133 3.91 -29.90 -20.26
CA SER A 133 2.97 -30.85 -20.85
C SER A 133 2.98 -32.13 -20.01
N ALA A 134 1.81 -32.54 -19.52
CA ALA A 134 1.67 -33.67 -18.61
C ALA A 134 2.18 -34.96 -19.29
N VAL A 135 3.36 -35.42 -18.89
CA VAL A 135 3.99 -36.61 -19.47
C VAL A 135 3.23 -37.85 -18.99
N SER A 136 2.67 -38.61 -19.91
CA SER A 136 1.89 -39.80 -19.59
C SER A 136 2.76 -40.86 -18.89
N ALA A 137 2.26 -41.42 -17.78
CA ALA A 137 3.01 -42.36 -16.94
C ALA A 137 3.10 -43.75 -17.58
N GLY A 138 4.23 -44.03 -18.24
CA GLY A 138 4.60 -45.39 -18.64
C GLY A 138 5.01 -46.25 -17.41
N PRO A 139 4.85 -47.59 -17.48
CA PRO A 139 5.14 -48.47 -16.35
C PRO A 139 6.65 -48.53 -16.05
N TYR A 140 6.99 -48.32 -14.77
CA TYR A 140 8.36 -48.44 -14.26
C TYR A 140 8.85 -49.90 -14.34
N ASN A 141 10.12 -50.11 -14.69
CA ASN A 141 10.77 -51.40 -14.50
C ASN A 141 12.17 -51.20 -13.88
N SER A 142 12.59 -52.17 -13.06
CA SER A 142 13.61 -52.00 -12.03
C SER A 142 15.03 -52.34 -12.52
N TYR A 143 16.00 -51.50 -12.18
CA TYR A 143 17.36 -51.87 -11.76
C TYR A 143 18.00 -50.71 -10.94
N GLY A 144 18.55 -50.98 -9.75
CA GLY A 144 19.25 -50.01 -8.88
C GLY A 144 20.79 -50.19 -8.91
N PRO A 145 21.57 -49.76 -7.88
CA PRO A 145 21.23 -49.06 -6.62
C PRO A 145 21.79 -47.59 -6.64
N SER A 146 22.21 -46.83 -5.62
CA SER A 146 22.58 -47.08 -4.20
C SER A 146 22.53 -45.84 -3.28
N TYR A 147 22.65 -46.07 -1.97
CA TYR A 147 22.99 -45.17 -0.84
C TYR A 147 23.44 -43.72 -1.10
N SER A 148 22.72 -42.75 -0.51
CA SER A 148 23.18 -42.04 0.71
C SER A 148 22.05 -41.26 1.40
N SER A 149 22.12 -41.15 2.74
CA SER A 149 20.98 -40.81 3.60
C SER A 149 20.79 -39.31 3.85
N TYR A 150 19.56 -38.82 3.67
CA TYR A 150 18.97 -37.77 4.51
C TYR A 150 17.49 -38.12 4.79
N PRO A 151 16.97 -37.97 6.03
CA PRO A 151 15.58 -38.31 6.33
C PRO A 151 14.61 -37.28 5.74
N GLN A 152 13.62 -37.73 4.97
CA GLN A 152 12.44 -36.91 4.70
C GLN A 152 11.52 -36.89 5.94
N PRO A 153 10.91 -35.75 6.29
CA PRO A 153 9.84 -35.73 7.28
C PRO A 153 8.63 -36.51 6.75
N PRO A 154 7.93 -37.31 7.59
CA PRO A 154 6.77 -38.05 7.16
C PRO A 154 5.59 -37.10 6.84
N PRO A 155 4.79 -37.38 5.79
CA PRO A 155 3.56 -36.65 5.54
C PRO A 155 2.47 -36.98 6.58
N ASN A 156 1.46 -36.12 6.63
CA ASN A 156 0.19 -36.30 7.35
C ASN A 156 0.26 -36.19 8.89
N ALA A 157 0.20 -34.95 9.39
CA ALA A 157 -0.28 -34.63 10.73
C ALA A 157 -1.63 -33.89 10.62
N GLY A 158 -2.68 -34.44 11.23
CA GLY A 158 -3.98 -33.77 11.31
C GLY A 158 -3.99 -32.60 12.31
N PRO A 159 -5.09 -31.82 12.39
CA PRO A 159 -5.20 -30.74 13.36
C PRO A 159 -5.11 -31.28 14.80
N PRO A 160 -4.46 -30.55 15.73
CA PRO A 160 -4.23 -31.02 17.08
C PRO A 160 -5.54 -31.10 17.90
N PRO A 161 -5.67 -32.05 18.84
CA PRO A 161 -6.81 -32.12 19.74
C PRO A 161 -6.84 -30.94 20.72
N LEU A 162 -8.05 -30.49 21.06
CA LEU A 162 -8.26 -29.45 22.07
C LEU A 162 -7.87 -29.96 23.48
N PRO A 163 -7.28 -29.11 24.34
CA PRO A 163 -6.91 -29.49 25.70
C PRO A 163 -8.16 -29.74 26.55
N GLY A 164 -8.26 -30.93 27.15
CA GLY A 164 -9.38 -31.32 28.00
C GLY A 164 -9.29 -30.77 29.41
N SER A 165 -10.42 -30.27 29.93
CA SER A 165 -10.55 -29.86 31.34
C SER A 165 -10.45 -31.05 32.30
N VAL A 166 -9.67 -30.91 33.37
CA VAL A 166 -9.56 -31.90 34.46
C VAL A 166 -9.66 -31.21 35.83
N GLY A 167 -10.51 -31.75 36.70
CA GLY A 167 -10.55 -31.43 38.14
C GLY A 167 -11.62 -30.43 38.56
N GLY A 168 -12.61 -30.87 39.35
CA GLY A 168 -13.76 -30.04 39.72
C GLY A 168 -14.57 -30.41 40.98
N LYS A 169 -14.06 -31.34 41.82
CA LYS A 169 -14.66 -31.86 43.07
C LYS A 169 -15.94 -32.69 42.92
#